data_AF-A0A929YKZ5-F1
#
_entry.id   AF-A0A929YKZ5-F1
#
_cell.length_a   1.000
_cell.length_b   1.000
_cell.length_c   1.000
_cell.angle_alpha   90.00
_cell.angle_beta   90.00
_cell.angle_gamma   90.00
#
_symmetry.space_group_name_H-M   'P 1'
#
loop_
_entity.id
_entity.type
_entity.pdbx_description
1 polymer ?
#
loop_
_entity_poly.entity_id
_entity_poly.type
_entity_poly.pdbx_seq_one_letter_code
_entity_poly.pdbx_strand_id
1 'polypeptide(L)'
;FMNSSTSIISGLGDETGVVGLSGGANMATWITQHNSQTISRALLLSPFYQPSASETPSWKIPLLRNLYGRNILPDSFTGSNLSYRALGKYIIIAKNYKSDLKAPGLKYVGVVTSENDTAIDKNLAINIPKQMAAASGAKFQYYSIPASFDIGHDIVALNQDEVKKHADKLYPFYLDMYEGKDVKLEAK
;
A
#
# COMPACT_ATOMS: atom_id res chain seq x y z
N PHE A 1 -2.96 -6.84 -16.45
CA PHE A 1 -3.16 -7.59 -15.20
C PHE A 1 -4.30 -7.02 -14.39
N MET A 2 -4.15 -5.87 -13.70
CA MET A 2 -5.17 -5.38 -12.75
C MET A 2 -6.59 -5.26 -13.32
N ASN A 3 -6.77 -4.67 -14.52
CA ASN A 3 -8.09 -4.58 -15.14
C ASN A 3 -8.69 -5.98 -15.44
N SER A 4 -7.87 -6.89 -15.95
CA SER A 4 -8.29 -8.28 -16.21
C SER A 4 -8.70 -8.99 -14.92
N SER A 5 -7.94 -8.81 -13.83
CA SER A 5 -8.28 -9.34 -12.52
C SER A 5 -9.61 -8.77 -12.01
N THR A 6 -9.81 -7.46 -12.12
CA THR A 6 -11.08 -6.80 -11.77
C THR A 6 -12.26 -7.37 -12.57
N SER A 7 -12.11 -7.55 -13.89
CA SER A 7 -13.15 -8.13 -14.74
C SER A 7 -13.50 -9.58 -14.36
N ILE A 8 -12.54 -10.37 -13.87
CA ILE A 8 -12.82 -11.72 -13.37
C ILE A 8 -13.60 -11.65 -12.06
N ILE A 9 -13.15 -10.82 -11.11
CA ILE A 9 -13.78 -10.76 -9.78
C ILE A 9 -15.14 -10.06 -9.80
N SER A 10 -15.46 -9.22 -10.81
CA SER A 10 -16.79 -8.61 -10.92
C SER A 10 -17.92 -9.64 -11.09
N GLY A 11 -17.60 -10.88 -11.48
CA GLY A 11 -18.56 -11.99 -11.49
C GLY A 11 -18.76 -12.69 -10.15
N LEU A 12 -17.99 -12.36 -9.11
CA LEU A 12 -18.01 -13.04 -7.81
C LEU A 12 -19.00 -12.41 -6.80
N GLY A 13 -19.65 -11.30 -7.16
CA GLY A 13 -20.68 -10.64 -6.34
C GLY A 13 -20.31 -9.22 -5.91
N ASP A 14 -21.07 -8.69 -4.96
CA ASP A 14 -21.09 -7.25 -4.63
C ASP A 14 -20.03 -6.81 -3.61
N GLU A 15 -19.35 -7.75 -2.97
CA GLU A 15 -18.37 -7.48 -1.89
C GLU A 15 -16.96 -7.95 -2.26
N THR A 16 -16.44 -7.44 -3.37
CA THR A 16 -15.03 -7.67 -3.71
C THR A 16 -14.14 -6.59 -3.11
N GLY A 17 -12.92 -6.98 -2.76
CA GLY A 17 -11.91 -6.08 -2.22
C GLY A 17 -10.53 -6.39 -2.78
N VAL A 18 -9.58 -5.54 -2.44
CA VAL A 18 -8.18 -5.66 -2.87
C VAL A 18 -7.26 -5.56 -1.67
N VAL A 19 -6.25 -6.43 -1.64
CA VAL A 19 -5.14 -6.34 -0.68
C VAL A 19 -3.86 -6.08 -1.46
N GLY A 20 -3.03 -5.17 -0.99
CA GLY A 20 -1.73 -4.92 -1.60
C GLY A 20 -0.67 -4.59 -0.56
N LEU A 21 0.56 -5.04 -0.82
CA LEU A 21 1.76 -4.72 -0.04
C LEU A 21 2.65 -3.79 -0.84
N SER A 22 3.20 -2.74 -0.22
CA SER A 22 4.24 -1.89 -0.84
C SER A 22 3.81 -1.34 -2.21
N GLY A 23 4.56 -1.58 -3.28
CA GLY A 23 4.16 -1.24 -4.66
C GLY A 23 2.84 -1.91 -5.10
N GLY A 24 2.53 -3.08 -4.56
CA GLY A 24 1.21 -3.72 -4.72
C GLY A 24 0.09 -2.91 -4.07
N ALA A 25 0.33 -2.26 -2.93
CA ALA A 25 -0.66 -1.38 -2.30
C ALA A 25 -0.86 -0.08 -3.08
N ASN A 26 0.19 0.41 -3.76
CA ASN A 26 0.08 1.52 -4.71
C ASN A 26 -0.86 1.15 -5.87
N MET A 27 -0.67 -0.03 -6.45
CA MET A 27 -1.56 -0.54 -7.50
C MET A 27 -2.98 -0.81 -6.97
N ALA A 28 -3.12 -1.29 -5.73
CA ALA A 28 -4.41 -1.46 -5.08
C ALA A 28 -5.14 -0.11 -4.89
N THR A 29 -4.41 0.94 -4.52
CA THR A 29 -4.94 2.31 -4.43
C THR A 29 -5.40 2.82 -5.80
N TRP A 30 -4.61 2.57 -6.85
CA TRP A 30 -4.97 2.92 -8.23
C TRP A 30 -6.24 2.19 -8.68
N ILE A 31 -6.28 0.87 -8.55
CA ILE A 31 -7.40 0.07 -9.06
C ILE A 31 -8.70 0.37 -8.33
N THR A 32 -8.63 0.68 -7.02
CA THR A 32 -9.79 1.05 -6.22
C THR A 32 -10.45 2.31 -6.79
N GLN A 33 -9.68 3.32 -7.21
CA GLN A 33 -10.23 4.52 -7.83
C GLN A 33 -10.84 4.24 -9.21
N HIS A 34 -10.16 3.44 -10.03
CA HIS A 34 -10.50 3.22 -11.43
C HIS A 34 -11.56 2.14 -11.66
N ASN A 35 -11.73 1.20 -10.74
CA ASN A 35 -12.74 0.14 -10.78
C ASN A 35 -13.59 0.11 -9.51
N SER A 36 -13.95 1.30 -9.06
CA SER A 36 -14.70 1.55 -7.82
C SER A 36 -16.10 0.92 -7.78
N GLN A 37 -16.69 0.62 -8.94
CA GLN A 37 -17.95 -0.13 -9.01
C GLN A 37 -17.80 -1.61 -8.63
N THR A 38 -16.58 -2.15 -8.70
CA THR A 38 -16.28 -3.54 -8.32
C THR A 38 -15.64 -3.59 -6.94
N ILE A 39 -14.65 -2.73 -6.69
CA ILE A 39 -13.85 -2.75 -5.46
C ILE A 39 -14.54 -1.94 -4.37
N SER A 40 -15.11 -2.65 -3.39
CA SER A 40 -15.81 -2.06 -2.24
C SER A 40 -14.95 -1.95 -0.99
N ARG A 41 -13.82 -2.66 -0.92
CA ARG A 41 -12.89 -2.65 0.24
C ARG A 41 -11.44 -2.68 -0.20
N ALA A 42 -10.56 -2.02 0.55
CA ALA A 42 -9.11 -2.07 0.35
C ALA A 42 -8.36 -2.28 1.66
N LEU A 43 -7.40 -3.21 1.68
CA LEU A 43 -6.39 -3.33 2.73
C LEU A 43 -5.02 -3.02 2.14
N LEU A 44 -4.36 -1.99 2.68
CA LEU A 44 -3.09 -1.49 2.19
C LEU A 44 -2.01 -1.74 3.25
N LEU A 45 -1.13 -2.69 2.96
CA LEU A 45 -0.03 -3.12 3.81
C LEU A 45 1.24 -2.37 3.40
N SER A 46 1.86 -1.65 4.32
CA SER A 46 3.05 -0.80 4.10
C SER A 46 3.06 -0.06 2.75
N PRO A 47 2.04 0.76 2.43
CA PRO A 47 1.86 1.23 1.05
C PRO A 47 2.99 2.14 0.57
N PHE A 48 3.56 1.81 -0.60
CA PHE A 48 4.64 2.59 -1.21
C PHE A 48 4.08 3.61 -2.21
N TYR A 49 4.10 4.90 -1.87
CA TYR A 49 3.82 5.98 -2.83
C TYR A 49 5.07 6.72 -3.27
N GLN A 50 6.03 6.83 -2.36
CA GLN A 50 7.40 7.29 -2.58
C GLN A 50 8.29 6.73 -1.47
N PRO A 51 9.62 6.63 -1.68
CA PRO A 51 10.55 6.26 -0.62
C PRO A 51 10.57 7.31 0.50
N SER A 52 10.96 6.91 1.70
CA SER A 52 11.17 7.84 2.82
C SER A 52 12.28 8.85 2.50
N ALA A 53 12.30 9.97 3.24
CA ALA A 53 13.34 10.98 3.07
C ALA A 53 14.75 10.47 3.47
N SER A 54 14.85 9.48 4.35
CA SER A 54 16.11 8.83 4.73
C SER A 54 16.66 7.94 3.61
N GLU A 55 15.78 7.27 2.86
CA GLU A 55 16.16 6.47 1.69
C GLU A 55 16.45 7.34 0.47
N THR A 56 15.63 8.36 0.23
CA THR A 56 15.79 9.27 -0.90
C THR A 56 15.31 10.67 -0.54
N PRO A 57 16.22 11.66 -0.47
CA PRO A 57 15.85 13.04 -0.22
C PRO A 57 14.77 13.53 -1.19
N SER A 58 13.78 14.28 -0.70
CA SER A 58 12.59 14.66 -1.47
C SER A 58 12.90 15.36 -2.79
N TRP A 59 13.99 16.13 -2.87
CA TRP A 59 14.43 16.82 -4.09
C TRP A 59 14.88 15.85 -5.20
N LYS A 60 15.29 14.61 -4.85
CA LYS A 60 15.65 13.56 -5.83
C LYS A 60 14.45 12.79 -6.35
N ILE A 61 13.28 12.88 -5.71
CA ILE A 61 12.06 12.15 -6.13
C ILE A 61 11.66 12.49 -7.57
N PRO A 62 11.64 13.75 -8.02
CA PRO A 62 11.37 14.08 -9.43
C PRO A 62 12.38 13.48 -10.40
N LEU A 63 13.65 13.35 -10.00
CA LEU A 63 14.70 12.73 -10.82
C LEU A 63 14.48 11.22 -10.93
N LEU A 64 14.23 10.54 -9.81
CA LEU A 64 13.91 9.11 -9.78
C LEU A 64 12.68 8.80 -10.67
N ARG A 65 11.62 9.60 -10.51
CA ARG A 65 10.40 9.47 -11.32
C ARG A 65 10.64 9.71 -12.81
N ASN A 66 11.29 10.83 -13.16
CA ASN A 66 11.36 11.27 -14.55
C ASN A 66 12.48 10.57 -15.32
N LEU A 67 13.65 10.37 -14.72
CA LEU A 67 14.81 9.78 -15.39
C LEU A 67 14.71 8.26 -15.44
N TYR A 68 14.47 7.60 -14.30
CA TYR A 68 14.34 6.15 -14.25
C TYR A 68 12.93 5.68 -14.58
N GLY A 69 11.89 6.27 -13.99
CA GLY A 69 10.51 5.83 -14.20
C GLY A 69 10.03 5.91 -15.66
N ARG A 70 10.53 6.88 -16.44
CA ARG A 70 10.26 7.01 -17.88
C ARG A 70 11.31 6.33 -18.78
N ASN A 71 12.21 5.54 -18.20
CA ASN A 71 13.29 4.82 -18.89
C ASN A 71 14.26 5.72 -19.69
N ILE A 72 14.45 6.99 -19.28
CA ILE A 72 15.46 7.88 -19.90
C ILE A 72 16.87 7.36 -19.57
N LEU A 73 17.08 6.94 -18.32
CA LEU A 73 18.32 6.30 -17.89
C LEU A 73 18.23 4.76 -17.94
N PRO A 74 19.37 4.07 -18.14
CA PRO A 74 19.46 2.63 -17.91
C PRO A 74 19.04 2.29 -16.47
N ASP A 75 18.58 1.07 -16.25
CA ASP A 75 18.21 0.66 -14.91
C ASP A 75 19.44 0.59 -14.01
N SER A 76 19.23 0.80 -12.72
CA SER A 76 20.22 0.55 -11.68
C SER A 76 19.48 0.15 -10.41
N PHE A 77 20.20 -0.42 -9.45
CA PHE A 77 19.58 -1.06 -8.30
C PHE A 77 19.99 -0.36 -6.99
N THR A 78 19.09 -0.37 -6.01
CA THR A 78 19.40 0.02 -4.63
C THR A 78 20.35 -1.00 -3.99
N GLY A 79 20.90 -0.67 -2.81
CA GLY A 79 21.66 -1.64 -2.00
C GLY A 79 20.85 -2.89 -1.60
N SER A 80 19.52 -2.78 -1.60
CA SER A 80 18.55 -3.88 -1.39
C SER A 80 18.10 -4.59 -2.67
N ASN A 81 18.82 -4.38 -3.79
CA ASN A 81 18.55 -4.97 -5.10
C ASN A 81 17.17 -4.62 -5.70
N LEU A 82 16.64 -3.44 -5.38
CA LEU A 82 15.40 -2.92 -5.98
C LEU A 82 15.72 -2.06 -7.21
N SER A 83 15.03 -2.30 -8.32
CA SER A 83 15.17 -1.53 -9.56
C SER A 83 14.70 -0.08 -9.39
N TYR A 84 15.56 0.89 -9.73
CA TYR A 84 15.18 2.30 -9.77
C TYR A 84 14.13 2.59 -10.84
N ARG A 85 14.14 1.85 -11.97
CA ARG A 85 13.04 1.95 -12.95
C ARG A 85 11.72 1.51 -12.33
N ALA A 86 11.69 0.41 -11.59
CA ALA A 86 10.49 -0.06 -10.93
C ALA A 86 9.99 0.96 -9.89
N LEU A 87 10.86 1.44 -9.01
CA LEU A 87 10.54 2.47 -8.01
C LEU A 87 10.01 3.75 -8.68
N GLY A 88 10.69 4.23 -9.73
CA GLY A 88 10.26 5.38 -10.51
C GLY A 88 8.87 5.20 -11.14
N LYS A 89 8.55 4.00 -11.63
CA LYS A 89 7.23 3.68 -12.21
C LYS A 89 6.12 3.68 -11.15
N TYR A 90 6.35 3.17 -9.95
CA TYR A 90 5.37 3.27 -8.86
C TYR A 90 5.09 4.73 -8.47
N ILE A 91 6.10 5.59 -8.48
CA ILE A 91 5.92 7.05 -8.25
C ILE A 91 5.10 7.68 -9.39
N ILE A 92 5.31 7.24 -10.65
CA ILE A 92 4.47 7.67 -11.78
C ILE A 92 3.01 7.25 -11.57
N ILE A 93 2.75 6.02 -11.12
CA ILE A 93 1.38 5.54 -10.85
C ILE A 93 0.73 6.43 -9.78
N ALA A 94 1.40 6.67 -8.66
CA ALA A 94 0.89 7.53 -7.59
C ALA A 94 0.60 8.98 -8.04
N LYS A 95 1.40 9.52 -8.97
CA LYS A 95 1.16 10.85 -9.55
C LYS A 95 0.01 10.91 -10.55
N ASN A 96 -0.45 9.77 -11.06
CA ASN A 96 -1.55 9.67 -12.02
C ASN A 96 -2.85 9.16 -11.37
N TYR A 97 -2.96 9.19 -10.05
CA TYR A 97 -4.24 9.01 -9.38
C TYR A 97 -5.24 10.09 -9.80
N LYS A 98 -6.54 9.81 -9.61
CA LYS A 98 -7.56 10.85 -9.76
C LYS A 98 -7.25 11.96 -8.77
N SER A 99 -7.35 13.21 -9.21
CA SER A 99 -7.02 14.36 -8.37
C SER A 99 -7.87 14.46 -7.10
N ASP A 100 -9.11 13.96 -7.15
CA ASP A 100 -10.04 13.90 -6.02
C ASP A 100 -9.89 12.62 -5.19
N LEU A 101 -9.04 11.67 -5.62
CA LEU A 101 -8.86 10.33 -5.04
C LEU A 101 -10.16 9.54 -4.87
N LYS A 102 -11.23 9.92 -5.58
CA LYS A 102 -12.57 9.37 -5.33
C LYS A 102 -12.73 7.98 -5.93
N ALA A 103 -13.30 7.08 -5.13
CA ALA A 103 -13.67 5.73 -5.50
C ALA A 103 -15.16 5.48 -5.18
N PRO A 104 -16.09 5.84 -6.09
CA PRO A 104 -17.53 5.63 -5.89
C PRO A 104 -17.89 4.16 -5.61
N GLY A 105 -18.45 3.86 -4.44
CA GLY A 105 -18.79 2.48 -4.03
C GLY A 105 -17.82 1.87 -3.03
N LEU A 106 -16.69 2.53 -2.77
CA LEU A 106 -15.76 2.17 -1.70
C LEU A 106 -16.45 2.33 -0.34
N LYS A 107 -16.52 1.24 0.42
CA LYS A 107 -17.12 1.19 1.77
C LYS A 107 -16.07 1.29 2.86
N TYR A 108 -14.87 0.77 2.62
CA TYR A 108 -13.84 0.66 3.67
C TYR A 108 -12.40 0.68 3.13
N VAL A 109 -11.51 1.34 3.87
CA VAL A 109 -10.06 1.35 3.66
C VAL A 109 -9.33 1.07 4.98
N GLY A 110 -8.64 -0.06 5.03
CA GLY A 110 -7.71 -0.42 6.09
C GLY A 110 -6.27 -0.14 5.66
N VAL A 111 -5.46 0.42 6.55
CA VAL A 111 -4.02 0.62 6.34
C VAL A 111 -3.26 0.02 7.51
N VAL A 112 -2.25 -0.78 7.21
CA VAL A 112 -1.29 -1.27 8.21
C VAL A 112 0.12 -0.88 7.79
N THR A 113 0.87 -0.24 8.67
CA THR A 113 2.29 0.05 8.51
C THR A 113 3.08 -0.58 9.65
N SER A 114 4.41 -0.46 9.64
CA SER A 114 5.25 -0.75 10.80
C SER A 114 6.00 0.49 11.28
N GLU A 115 6.16 0.63 12.60
CA GLU A 115 7.01 1.66 13.20
C GLU A 115 8.48 1.53 12.77
N ASN A 116 8.96 0.31 12.51
CA ASN A 116 10.33 0.05 12.04
C ASN A 116 10.46 0.10 10.51
N ASP A 117 9.39 0.39 9.76
CA ASP A 117 9.49 0.59 8.31
C ASP A 117 10.22 1.91 8.00
N THR A 118 11.43 1.81 7.44
CA THR A 118 12.23 2.96 6.98
C THR A 118 12.15 3.17 5.48
N ALA A 119 11.51 2.27 4.72
CA ALA A 119 11.54 2.27 3.26
C ALA A 119 10.54 3.27 2.65
N ILE A 120 9.37 3.42 3.25
CA ILE A 120 8.27 4.24 2.72
C ILE A 120 8.14 5.60 3.40
N ASP A 121 7.63 6.58 2.66
CA ASP A 121 7.09 7.79 3.27
C ASP A 121 5.79 7.46 4.02
N LYS A 122 5.89 7.30 5.35
CA LYS A 122 4.75 6.99 6.22
C LYS A 122 3.64 8.04 6.18
N ASN A 123 3.97 9.32 5.98
CA ASN A 123 2.95 10.36 5.89
C ASN A 123 2.10 10.15 4.64
N LEU A 124 2.72 9.85 3.49
CA LEU A 124 1.94 9.50 2.30
C LEU A 124 1.20 8.17 2.45
N ALA A 125 1.85 7.17 3.06
CA ALA A 125 1.29 5.85 3.30
C ALA A 125 -0.06 5.91 4.05
N ILE A 126 -0.23 6.90 4.93
CA ILE A 126 -1.45 7.12 5.70
C ILE A 126 -2.38 8.12 5.00
N ASN A 127 -1.86 9.26 4.55
CA ASN A 127 -2.70 10.37 4.11
C ASN A 127 -3.41 10.10 2.78
N ILE A 128 -2.77 9.41 1.82
CA ILE A 128 -3.41 9.11 0.53
C ILE A 128 -4.63 8.19 0.74
N PRO A 129 -4.52 7.05 1.44
CA PRO A 129 -5.68 6.21 1.76
C PRO A 129 -6.76 6.93 2.57
N LYS A 130 -6.36 7.76 3.54
CA LYS A 130 -7.29 8.55 4.35
C LYS A 130 -8.09 9.53 3.51
N GLN A 131 -7.44 10.22 2.56
CA GLN A 131 -8.10 11.13 1.62
C GLN A 131 -9.02 10.38 0.65
N MET A 132 -8.59 9.24 0.11
CA MET A 132 -9.43 8.39 -0.73
C MET A 132 -10.70 7.94 0.00
N ALA A 133 -10.57 7.51 1.26
CA ALA A 133 -11.70 7.12 2.09
C ALA A 133 -12.65 8.31 2.32
N ALA A 134 -12.12 9.46 2.72
CA ALA A 134 -12.92 10.67 2.95
C ALA A 134 -13.66 11.15 1.68
N ALA A 135 -12.97 11.19 0.52
CA ALA A 135 -13.55 11.59 -0.76
C ALA A 135 -14.66 10.64 -1.24
N SER A 136 -14.63 9.40 -0.76
CA SER A 136 -15.58 8.34 -1.14
C SER A 136 -16.69 8.10 -0.11
N GLY A 137 -16.65 8.77 1.04
CA GLY A 137 -17.57 8.50 2.16
C GLY A 137 -17.36 7.13 2.81
N ALA A 138 -16.16 6.56 2.69
CA ALA A 138 -15.80 5.24 3.21
C ALA A 138 -15.28 5.31 4.65
N LYS A 139 -15.43 4.22 5.41
CA LYS A 139 -14.75 4.07 6.71
C LYS A 139 -13.24 3.95 6.49
N PHE A 140 -12.46 4.66 7.30
CA PHE A 140 -11.00 4.58 7.33
C PHE A 140 -10.52 4.00 8.66
N GLN A 141 -9.59 3.07 8.60
CA GLN A 141 -8.92 2.51 9.78
C GLN A 141 -7.42 2.38 9.51
N TYR A 142 -6.61 2.76 10.49
CA TYR A 142 -5.17 2.74 10.41
C TYR A 142 -4.57 2.07 11.63
N TYR A 143 -3.55 1.24 11.41
CA TYR A 143 -2.76 0.65 12.47
C TYR A 143 -1.27 0.68 12.13
N SER A 144 -0.43 0.89 13.15
CA SER A 144 1.02 0.77 13.04
C SER A 144 1.48 -0.39 13.91
N ILE A 145 2.14 -1.38 13.32
CA ILE A 145 2.78 -2.47 14.06
C ILE A 145 3.83 -1.85 14.99
N PRO A 146 3.76 -2.09 16.31
CA PRO A 146 4.69 -1.48 17.25
C PRO A 146 6.13 -1.92 17.01
N ALA A 147 7.10 -1.04 17.25
CA ALA A 147 8.53 -1.30 17.09
C ALA A 147 9.01 -2.53 17.89
N SER A 148 8.34 -2.88 18.99
CA SER A 148 8.61 -4.07 19.81
C SER A 148 8.45 -5.42 19.06
N PHE A 149 7.76 -5.42 17.91
CA PHE A 149 7.66 -6.61 17.06
C PHE A 149 8.88 -6.80 16.17
N ASP A 150 9.75 -5.80 16.06
CA ASP A 150 10.96 -5.78 15.23
C ASP A 150 10.73 -6.07 13.73
N ILE A 151 9.53 -5.78 13.23
CA ILE A 151 9.16 -6.01 11.83
C ILE A 151 9.43 -4.76 11.01
N GLY A 152 10.20 -4.88 9.92
CA GLY A 152 10.48 -3.78 9.00
C GLY A 152 9.38 -3.53 7.95
N HIS A 153 9.80 -3.30 6.70
CA HIS A 153 8.91 -2.95 5.60
C HIS A 153 7.98 -4.10 5.14
N ASP A 154 8.53 -5.30 5.02
CA ASP A 154 7.79 -6.45 4.52
C ASP A 154 7.05 -7.18 5.65
N ILE A 155 5.85 -6.70 5.96
CA ILE A 155 5.07 -7.11 7.12
C ILE A 155 4.36 -8.48 6.96
N VAL A 156 4.57 -9.18 5.84
CA VAL A 156 3.95 -10.48 5.51
C VAL A 156 4.96 -11.56 5.12
N ALA A 157 6.26 -11.25 5.14
CA ALA A 157 7.32 -12.15 4.72
C ALA A 157 7.62 -13.25 5.75
N LEU A 158 7.01 -14.44 5.60
CA LEU A 158 7.26 -15.60 6.48
C LEU A 158 8.70 -16.14 6.45
N ASN A 159 9.54 -15.67 5.52
CA ASN A 159 10.97 -15.94 5.50
C ASN A 159 11.79 -14.99 6.39
N GLN A 160 11.15 -13.98 6.99
CA GLN A 160 11.75 -13.14 8.04
C GLN A 160 11.34 -13.69 9.41
N ASP A 161 12.32 -13.92 10.28
CA ASP A 161 12.09 -14.54 11.58
C ASP A 161 11.12 -13.72 12.44
N GLU A 162 11.22 -12.40 12.42
CA GLU A 162 10.35 -11.53 13.23
C GLU A 162 8.88 -11.54 12.78
N VAL A 163 8.63 -11.63 11.47
CA VAL A 163 7.25 -11.82 10.96
C VAL A 163 6.75 -13.21 11.32
N LYS A 164 7.58 -14.25 11.11
CA LYS A 164 7.23 -15.64 11.41
C LYS A 164 6.89 -15.85 12.89
N LYS A 165 7.65 -15.24 13.79
CA LYS A 165 7.45 -15.24 15.25
C LYS A 165 6.09 -14.68 15.67
N HIS A 166 5.53 -13.75 14.89
CA HIS A 166 4.27 -13.06 15.17
C HIS A 166 3.13 -13.44 14.22
N ALA A 167 3.31 -14.43 13.34
CA ALA A 167 2.38 -14.76 12.27
C ALA A 167 1.00 -15.20 12.78
N ASP A 168 0.96 -15.91 13.90
CA ASP A 168 -0.28 -16.35 14.57
C ASP A 168 -1.16 -15.17 15.01
N LYS A 169 -0.57 -14.00 15.24
CA LYS A 169 -1.29 -12.75 15.56
C LYS A 169 -1.53 -11.88 14.32
N LEU A 170 -0.52 -11.72 13.47
CA LEU A 170 -0.55 -10.78 12.35
C LEU A 170 -1.57 -11.17 11.29
N TYR A 171 -1.65 -12.44 10.90
CA TYR A 171 -2.54 -12.85 9.81
C TYR A 171 -4.03 -12.76 10.18
N PRO A 172 -4.47 -13.23 11.37
CA PRO A 172 -5.82 -12.96 11.83
C PRO A 172 -6.11 -11.46 11.94
N PHE A 173 -5.16 -10.68 12.44
CA PHE A 173 -5.29 -9.22 12.51
C PHE A 173 -5.46 -8.59 11.12
N TYR A 174 -4.69 -9.01 10.11
CA TYR A 174 -4.83 -8.51 8.74
C TYR A 174 -6.20 -8.86 8.15
N LEU A 175 -6.72 -10.06 8.43
CA LEU A 175 -8.05 -10.45 8.01
C LEU A 175 -9.12 -9.57 8.68
N ASP A 176 -9.04 -9.39 9.99
CA ASP A 176 -9.98 -8.54 10.72
C ASP A 176 -9.90 -7.07 10.27
N MET A 177 -8.69 -6.58 10.00
CA MET A 177 -8.46 -5.27 9.38
C MET A 177 -9.08 -5.21 7.98
N TYR A 178 -9.01 -6.24 7.15
CA TYR A 178 -9.66 -6.27 5.83
C TYR A 178 -11.19 -6.24 5.94
N GLU A 179 -11.75 -6.95 6.92
CA GLU A 179 -13.19 -6.99 7.20
C GLU A 179 -13.72 -5.71 7.87
N GLY A 180 -12.83 -4.81 8.29
CA GLY A 180 -13.20 -3.55 8.92
C GLY A 180 -13.69 -3.68 10.36
N LYS A 181 -13.30 -4.77 11.04
CA LYS A 181 -13.53 -4.96 12.47
C LYS A 181 -12.67 -4.00 13.29
N ASP A 182 -13.18 -3.61 14.45
CA ASP A 182 -12.39 -2.83 15.41
C ASP A 182 -11.43 -3.78 16.13
N VAL A 183 -10.14 -3.71 15.76
CA VAL A 183 -9.10 -4.62 16.24
C VAL A 183 -7.86 -3.88 16.67
N LYS A 184 -7.15 -4.44 17.65
CA LYS A 184 -5.87 -3.95 18.16
C LYS A 184 -4.86 -5.09 18.18
N LEU A 185 -3.62 -4.79 17.79
CA LEU A 185 -2.52 -5.76 17.85
C LEU A 185 -1.78 -5.58 19.19
N GLU A 186 -2.15 -6.37 20.21
CA GLU A 186 -1.54 -6.23 21.53
C GLU A 186 -0.07 -6.75 21.54
N ALA A 187 0.85 -5.87 21.94
CA ALA A 187 2.19 -6.26 22.37
C ALA A 187 2.07 -6.92 23.76
N LYS A 188 2.62 -8.14 23.91
CA LYS A 188 2.77 -8.78 25.22
C LYS A 188 4.06 -8.33 25.85
#